data_AF-A0A961ZGU5-F1
#
_entry.id   AF-A0A961ZGU5-F1
#
_cell.length_a   1.000
_cell.length_b   1.000
_cell.length_c   1.000
_cell.angle_alpha   90.00
_cell.angle_beta   90.00
_cell.angle_gamma   90.00
#
_symmetry.space_group_name_H-M   'P 1'
#
loop_
_entity.id
_entity.type
_entity.pdbx_description
1 polymer ?
#
loop_
_entity_poly.entity_id
_entity_poly.type
_entity_poly.pdbx_seq_one_letter_code
_entity_poly.pdbx_strand_id
1 'polypeptide(L)'
;MGIFSEIFSWWGGNTWGTRLYIWRKMKQVGEDGLGNRYYEQVKGVGPVGKPRRFVTYKNGAEASKVPAEWHGWLHYTVDTPPTDQDYQAKPWQKPHRQNMTGTAEAYRPDGSILTAARRPRGTGDYKPWKPE
;
A
#
# COMPACT_ATOMS: atom_id res chain seq x y z
N MET A 1 7.05 -4.62 -18.46
CA MET A 1 7.81 -5.88 -18.43
C MET A 1 7.52 -6.64 -19.71
N GLY A 2 8.54 -7.26 -20.32
CA GLY A 2 8.38 -8.06 -21.53
C GLY A 2 7.80 -9.44 -21.22
N ILE A 3 7.13 -10.06 -22.19
CA ILE A 3 6.45 -11.36 -22.04
C ILE A 3 7.42 -12.46 -21.55
N PHE A 4 8.67 -12.45 -22.01
CA PHE A 4 9.68 -13.45 -21.64
C PHE A 4 10.25 -13.25 -20.22
N SER A 5 10.35 -12.01 -19.73
CA SER A 5 10.85 -11.74 -18.37
C SER A 5 9.89 -12.25 -17.28
N GLU A 6 8.59 -12.29 -17.56
CA GLU A 6 7.55 -12.69 -16.60
C GLU A 6 7.47 -14.20 -16.36
N ILE A 7 8.09 -15.01 -17.22
CA ILE A 7 8.22 -16.46 -17.02
C ILE A 7 9.19 -16.75 -15.86
N PHE A 8 10.25 -15.94 -15.73
CA PHE A 8 11.30 -16.12 -14.73
C PHE A 8 11.22 -15.14 -13.54
N SER A 9 10.34 -14.13 -13.60
CA SER A 9 10.17 -13.12 -12.55
C SER A 9 8.69 -12.93 -12.18
N TRP A 10 8.14 -13.88 -11.41
CA TRP A 10 6.77 -13.78 -10.87
C TRP A 10 6.57 -12.70 -9.79
N TRP A 11 7.66 -12.11 -9.27
CA TRP A 11 7.62 -11.03 -8.25
C TRP A 11 7.61 -9.61 -8.86
N GLY A 12 7.89 -9.48 -10.16
CA GLY A 12 8.01 -8.18 -10.83
C GLY A 12 6.69 -7.47 -11.13
N GLY A 13 5.57 -8.15 -10.92
CA GLY A 13 4.23 -7.63 -11.15
C GLY A 13 3.25 -8.73 -11.57
N ASN A 14 2.22 -8.33 -12.32
CA ASN A 14 1.18 -9.24 -12.76
C ASN A 14 1.70 -10.18 -13.86
N THR A 15 1.70 -11.49 -13.62
CA THR A 15 2.12 -12.51 -14.60
C THR A 15 1.12 -12.64 -15.73
N TRP A 16 1.56 -13.14 -16.90
CA TRP A 16 0.68 -13.34 -18.05
C TRP A 16 -0.57 -14.19 -17.74
N GLY A 17 -0.42 -15.26 -16.95
CA GLY A 17 -1.56 -16.10 -16.54
C GLY A 17 -2.59 -15.35 -15.70
N THR A 18 -2.13 -14.49 -14.78
CA THR A 18 -3.02 -13.67 -13.96
C THR A 18 -3.70 -12.57 -14.80
N ARG A 19 -3.03 -12.00 -15.80
CA ARG A 19 -3.67 -11.08 -16.77
C ARG A 19 -4.78 -11.76 -17.56
N LEU A 20 -4.53 -12.97 -18.07
CA LEU A 20 -5.55 -13.76 -18.78
C LEU A 20 -6.74 -14.07 -17.87
N TYR A 21 -6.47 -14.44 -16.61
CA TYR A 21 -7.52 -14.69 -15.62
C TYR A 21 -8.36 -13.45 -15.34
N ILE A 22 -7.73 -12.30 -15.10
CA ILE A 22 -8.41 -11.01 -14.88
C ILE A 22 -9.29 -10.69 -16.09
N TRP A 23 -8.73 -10.74 -17.30
CA TRP A 23 -9.49 -10.43 -18.52
C TRP A 23 -10.73 -11.33 -18.70
N ARG A 24 -10.65 -12.61 -18.34
CA ARG A 24 -11.76 -13.56 -18.52
C ARG A 24 -12.82 -13.51 -17.42
N LYS A 25 -12.46 -13.12 -16.19
CA LYS A 25 -13.30 -13.36 -15.00
C LYS A 25 -13.59 -12.12 -14.15
N MET A 26 -12.86 -11.04 -14.38
CA MET A 26 -12.90 -9.86 -13.53
C MET A 26 -13.39 -8.63 -14.30
N LYS A 27 -14.10 -7.75 -13.60
CA LYS A 27 -14.48 -6.41 -14.06
C LYS A 27 -13.59 -5.39 -13.35
N GLN A 28 -13.06 -4.44 -14.09
CA GLN A 28 -12.33 -3.32 -13.50
C GLN A 28 -13.31 -2.39 -12.78
N VAL A 29 -13.05 -2.13 -11.50
CA VAL A 29 -13.88 -1.27 -10.64
C VAL A 29 -13.33 0.15 -10.63
N GLY A 30 -12.00 0.30 -10.52
CA GLY A 30 -11.36 1.61 -10.54
C GLY A 30 -9.85 1.56 -10.53
N GLU A 31 -9.24 2.74 -10.44
CA GLU A 31 -7.79 2.96 -10.31
C GLU A 31 -7.56 3.99 -9.20
N ASP A 32 -6.52 3.79 -8.38
CA ASP A 32 -6.13 4.76 -7.35
C ASP A 32 -5.15 5.82 -7.89
N GLY A 33 -4.84 6.84 -7.07
CA GLY A 33 -3.88 7.89 -7.44
C GLY A 33 -2.43 7.39 -7.62
N LEU A 34 -2.10 6.18 -7.17
CA LEU A 34 -0.80 5.54 -7.38
C LEU A 34 -0.77 4.70 -8.67
N GLY A 35 -1.93 4.55 -9.33
CA GLY A 35 -2.14 3.79 -10.55
C GLY A 35 -2.34 2.29 -10.34
N ASN A 36 -2.62 1.84 -9.10
CA ASN A 36 -3.03 0.46 -8.85
C ASN A 36 -4.47 0.29 -9.33
N ARG A 37 -4.73 -0.83 -10.01
CA ARG A 37 -6.04 -1.13 -10.59
C ARG A 37 -6.77 -2.18 -9.76
N TYR A 38 -8.04 -1.92 -9.51
CA TYR A 38 -8.89 -2.75 -8.66
C TYR A 38 -9.95 -3.45 -9.50
N TYR A 39 -10.18 -4.71 -9.17
CA TYR A 39 -11.05 -5.59 -9.93
C TYR A 39 -11.96 -6.42 -9.02
N GLU A 40 -13.16 -6.71 -9.50
CA GLU A 40 -14.12 -7.58 -8.84
C GLU A 40 -14.59 -8.69 -9.78
N GLN A 41 -14.79 -9.88 -9.23
CA GLN A 41 -15.22 -11.05 -9.98
C GLN A 41 -16.65 -10.87 -10.52
N VAL A 42 -16.82 -11.12 -11.83
CA VAL A 42 -18.12 -10.93 -12.51
C VAL A 42 -19.10 -12.06 -12.19
N LYS A 43 -18.62 -13.30 -12.12
CA LYS A 43 -19.46 -14.49 -11.91
C LYS A 43 -18.78 -15.48 -10.97
N GLY A 44 -19.61 -16.05 -10.09
CA GLY A 44 -19.19 -17.02 -9.08
C GLY A 44 -18.69 -16.36 -7.80
N VAL A 45 -18.46 -17.20 -6.80
CA VAL A 45 -17.94 -16.79 -5.49
C VAL A 45 -16.54 -17.36 -5.31
N GLY A 46 -15.71 -16.63 -4.56
CA GLY A 46 -14.42 -17.10 -4.11
C GLY A 46 -14.53 -18.10 -2.96
N PRO A 47 -13.38 -18.55 -2.42
CA PRO A 47 -13.33 -19.48 -1.29
C PRO A 47 -14.08 -18.98 -0.04
N VAL A 48 -14.22 -17.66 0.10
CA VAL A 48 -14.87 -17.00 1.25
C VAL A 48 -16.37 -16.76 1.02
N GLY A 49 -16.96 -17.36 -0.02
CA GLY A 49 -18.39 -17.21 -0.35
C GLY A 49 -18.78 -15.83 -0.90
N LYS A 50 -17.83 -14.91 -1.07
CA LYS A 50 -18.02 -13.58 -1.67
C LYS A 50 -17.33 -13.48 -3.04
N PRO A 51 -17.76 -12.59 -3.95
CA PRO A 51 -17.04 -12.31 -5.20
C PRO A 51 -15.60 -11.92 -4.89
N ARG A 52 -14.62 -12.49 -5.62
CA ARG A 52 -13.20 -12.17 -5.36
C ARG A 52 -12.89 -10.73 -5.75
N ARG A 53 -12.21 -10.00 -4.87
CA ARG A 53 -11.61 -8.69 -5.13
C ARG A 53 -10.11 -8.83 -5.32
N PHE A 54 -9.56 -8.14 -6.32
CA PHE A 54 -8.15 -8.19 -6.68
C PHE A 54 -7.59 -6.78 -6.90
N VAL A 55 -6.31 -6.61 -6.60
CA VAL A 55 -5.52 -5.42 -6.95
C VAL A 55 -4.36 -5.83 -7.86
N THR A 56 -4.13 -5.06 -8.92
CA THR A 56 -2.93 -5.12 -9.74
C THR A 56 -2.11 -3.86 -9.47
N TYR A 57 -0.93 -4.03 -8.87
CA TYR A 57 -0.01 -2.93 -8.60
C TYR A 57 0.65 -2.43 -9.88
N LYS A 58 0.79 -1.10 -10.02
CA LYS A 58 1.48 -0.48 -11.16
C LYS A 58 2.97 -0.79 -11.18
N ASN A 59 3.62 -0.58 -10.03
CA ASN A 59 5.05 -0.78 -9.83
C ASN A 59 5.24 -1.75 -8.68
N GLY A 60 5.92 -2.88 -8.87
CA GLY A 60 6.35 -3.85 -7.84
C GLY A 60 5.29 -4.24 -6.78
N ALA A 61 4.96 -5.53 -6.68
CA ALA A 61 3.94 -5.97 -5.73
C ALA A 61 4.35 -5.68 -4.27
N GLU A 62 3.64 -4.77 -3.61
CA GLU A 62 3.87 -4.40 -2.20
C GLU A 62 2.50 -4.08 -1.57
N ALA A 63 2.09 -4.88 -0.58
CA ALA A 63 0.73 -4.85 -0.04
C ALA A 63 0.37 -3.51 0.59
N SER A 64 1.35 -2.85 1.21
CA SER A 64 1.16 -1.56 1.87
C SER A 64 0.94 -0.38 0.91
N LYS A 65 1.04 -0.59 -0.41
CA LYS A 65 0.73 0.45 -1.42
C LYS A 65 -0.75 0.71 -1.60
N VAL A 66 -1.62 -0.17 -1.13
CA VAL A 66 -3.07 0.04 -1.19
C VAL A 66 -3.44 1.18 -0.22
N PRO A 67 -4.04 2.28 -0.70
CA PRO A 67 -4.45 3.38 0.15
C PRO A 67 -5.67 3.02 0.99
N ALA A 68 -5.93 3.81 2.03
CA ALA A 68 -6.92 3.48 3.06
C ALA A 68 -8.34 3.29 2.50
N GLU A 69 -8.73 4.11 1.52
CA GLU A 69 -10.04 4.03 0.88
C GLU A 69 -10.25 2.69 0.16
N TRP A 70 -9.23 2.22 -0.57
CA TRP A 70 -9.29 0.96 -1.29
C TRP A 70 -9.06 -0.25 -0.38
N HIS A 71 -8.34 -0.06 0.74
CA HIS A 71 -8.02 -1.14 1.68
C HIS A 71 -9.29 -1.72 2.31
N GLY A 72 -10.24 -0.89 2.74
CA GLY A 72 -11.49 -1.34 3.33
C GLY A 72 -12.35 -2.14 2.35
N TRP A 73 -12.46 -1.66 1.11
CA TRP A 73 -13.19 -2.37 0.05
C TRP A 73 -12.50 -3.69 -0.31
N LEU A 74 -11.18 -3.70 -0.50
CA LEU A 74 -10.43 -4.90 -0.87
C LEU A 74 -10.58 -6.03 0.17
N HIS A 75 -10.68 -5.67 1.46
CA HIS A 75 -10.81 -6.61 2.58
C HIS A 75 -12.26 -6.88 3.01
N TYR A 76 -13.25 -6.50 2.20
CA TYR A 76 -14.68 -6.69 2.50
C TYR A 76 -15.15 -6.05 3.81
N THR A 77 -14.45 -5.02 4.29
CA THR A 77 -14.90 -4.19 5.42
C THR A 77 -16.06 -3.30 5.00
N VAL A 78 -16.03 -2.82 3.75
CA VAL A 78 -17.12 -2.08 3.12
C VAL A 78 -17.46 -2.70 1.77
N ASP A 79 -18.74 -2.60 1.40
CA ASP A 79 -19.22 -3.15 0.12
C ASP A 79 -19.02 -2.15 -1.03
N THR A 80 -19.17 -0.85 -0.75
CA THR A 80 -19.07 0.22 -1.73
C THR A 80 -17.61 0.55 -2.05
N PRO A 81 -17.18 0.53 -3.32
CA PRO A 81 -15.84 0.95 -3.69
C PRO A 81 -15.68 2.48 -3.56
N PRO A 82 -14.45 3.00 -3.41
CA PRO A 82 -14.20 4.44 -3.34
C PRO A 82 -14.68 5.23 -4.55
N THR A 83 -14.78 4.59 -5.72
CA THR A 83 -15.29 5.21 -6.96
C THR A 83 -16.75 5.62 -6.87
N ASP A 84 -17.52 4.95 -6.03
CA ASP A 84 -18.97 5.17 -5.88
C ASP A 84 -19.28 6.05 -4.65
N GLN A 85 -18.25 6.55 -3.98
CA GLN A 85 -18.35 7.41 -2.80
C GLN A 85 -17.96 8.86 -3.16
N ASP A 86 -18.74 9.83 -2.71
CA ASP A 86 -18.37 11.24 -2.78
C ASP A 86 -17.50 11.62 -1.57
N TYR A 87 -16.24 11.17 -1.62
CA TYR A 87 -15.29 11.38 -0.54
C TYR A 87 -14.48 12.67 -0.73
N GLN A 88 -14.49 13.52 0.30
CA GLN A 88 -13.64 14.71 0.36
C GLN A 88 -12.60 14.59 1.48
N ALA A 89 -11.32 14.70 1.09
CA ALA A 89 -10.21 14.66 2.03
C ALA A 89 -10.31 15.80 3.05
N LYS A 90 -10.07 15.48 4.32
CA LYS A 90 -10.06 16.48 5.40
C LYS A 90 -8.69 17.16 5.47
N PRO A 91 -8.60 18.42 5.94
CA PRO A 91 -7.33 19.18 5.96
C PRO A 91 -6.20 18.52 6.77
N TRP A 92 -6.53 17.70 7.75
CA TRP A 92 -5.57 16.99 8.60
C TRP A 92 -5.11 15.64 8.04
N GLN A 93 -5.73 15.18 6.94
CA GLN A 93 -5.40 13.88 6.36
C GLN A 93 -4.12 13.96 5.55
N LYS A 94 -3.24 12.99 5.80
CA LYS A 94 -1.99 12.86 5.06
C LYS A 94 -2.22 12.02 3.80
N PRO A 95 -1.48 12.29 2.71
CA PRO A 95 -1.49 11.42 1.55
C PRO A 95 -0.98 10.03 1.92
N HIS A 96 -1.47 9.01 1.22
CA HIS A 96 -1.04 7.63 1.45
C HIS A 96 0.46 7.48 1.17
N ARG A 97 1.15 6.77 2.07
CA ARG A 97 2.55 6.36 1.89
C ARG A 97 2.67 4.89 2.23
N GLN A 98 3.32 4.13 1.34
CA GLN A 98 3.62 2.73 1.58
C GLN A 98 4.51 2.54 2.81
N ASN A 99 4.62 1.29 3.27
CA ASN A 99 5.55 0.95 4.34
C ASN A 99 7.00 1.12 3.85
N MET A 100 7.75 2.00 4.52
CA MET A 100 9.16 2.29 4.19
C MET A 100 10.15 1.50 5.06
N THR A 101 9.67 0.52 5.83
CA THR A 101 10.55 -0.34 6.66
C THR A 101 11.62 -1.00 5.79
N GLY A 102 12.87 -1.03 6.28
CA GLY A 102 14.01 -1.58 5.54
C GLY A 102 14.56 -0.70 4.42
N THR A 103 13.99 0.49 4.19
CA THR A 103 14.49 1.46 3.22
C THR A 103 15.22 2.63 3.90
N ALA A 104 15.87 3.47 3.11
CA ALA A 104 16.51 4.70 3.61
C ALA A 104 15.48 5.63 4.32
N GLU A 105 14.24 5.68 3.84
CA GLU A 105 13.16 6.53 4.36
C GLU A 105 12.38 5.92 5.54
N ALA A 106 12.86 4.81 6.11
CA ALA A 106 12.28 4.24 7.31
C ALA A 106 12.20 5.27 8.44
N TYR A 107 11.07 5.31 9.15
CA TYR A 107 10.93 6.12 10.35
C TYR A 107 11.94 5.67 11.40
N ARG A 108 12.62 6.64 12.02
CA ARG A 108 13.57 6.39 13.10
C ARG A 108 13.16 7.25 14.29
N PRO A 109 12.96 6.65 15.47
CA PRO A 109 12.59 7.42 16.65
C PRO A 109 13.75 8.31 17.10
N ASP A 110 13.42 9.36 17.84
CA ASP A 110 14.41 10.23 18.46
C ASP A 110 15.32 9.42 19.39
N GLY A 111 16.63 9.66 19.28
CA GLY A 111 17.66 8.91 20.02
C GLY A 111 18.08 7.59 19.39
N SER A 112 17.47 7.16 18.27
CA SER A 112 18.01 6.04 17.50
C SER A 112 19.40 6.37 16.94
N ILE A 113 20.32 5.42 17.04
CA ILE A 113 21.69 5.51 16.52
C ILE A 113 21.70 5.71 15.00
N LEU A 114 20.66 5.21 14.32
CA LEU A 114 20.55 5.29 12.86
C LEU A 114 19.98 6.63 12.38
N THR A 115 19.53 7.50 13.29
CA THR A 115 18.98 8.81 12.92
C THR A 115 20.14 9.75 12.59
N ALA A 116 20.15 10.35 11.40
CA ALA A 116 21.17 11.32 10.97
C ALA A 116 21.16 12.64 11.78
N ALA A 117 20.27 12.78 12.75
CA ALA A 117 20.07 13.99 13.53
C ALA A 117 21.05 14.08 14.71
N ARG A 118 21.38 15.33 15.04
CA ARG A 118 22.10 15.75 16.26
C ARG A 118 21.59 14.97 17.47
N ARG A 119 22.51 14.45 18.30
CA ARG A 119 22.20 13.79 19.59
C ARG A 119 21.06 14.55 20.28
N PRO A 120 19.90 13.92 20.55
CA PRO A 120 18.80 14.61 21.20
C PRO A 120 19.31 15.20 22.52
N ARG A 121 18.82 16.40 22.86
CA ARG A 121 19.11 16.99 24.17
C ARG A 121 18.69 15.96 25.22
N GLY A 122 19.59 15.62 26.14
CA GLY A 122 19.27 14.67 27.20
C GLY A 122 18.00 15.14 27.92
N THR A 123 17.01 14.25 28.02
CA THR A 123 15.77 14.45 28.78
C THR A 123 15.99 14.43 30.30
N GLY A 124 17.23 14.55 30.75
CA GLY A 124 17.52 14.57 32.18
C GLY A 124 16.87 15.79 32.81
N ASP A 125 16.04 15.55 33.83
CA ASP A 125 15.51 16.60 34.71
C ASP A 125 16.63 17.32 35.48
N TYR A 126 17.83 16.74 35.45
CA TYR A 126 19.03 17.26 36.09
C TYR A 126 19.90 18.05 35.11
N LYS A 127 20.29 19.25 35.54
CA LYS A 127 21.34 20.05 34.89
C LYS A 127 22.69 19.72 35.54
N PRO A 128 23.65 19.10 34.82
CA PRO A 128 24.96 18.83 35.39
C PRO A 128 25.69 20.12 35.70
N TRP A 129 26.30 20.16 36.89
CA TRP A 129 27.20 21.24 37.29
C TRP A 129 28.40 21.31 36.33
N LYS A 130 28.78 22.53 35.94
CA LYS A 130 29.95 22.82 35.09
C LYS A 130 30.89 23.75 35.87
N PRO A 131 32.14 23.33 36.18
CA PRO A 131 33.14 24.23 36.75
C PRO A 131 33.54 25.31 35.75
N GLU A 132 33.88 26.50 36.27
CA GLU A 132 34.55 27.58 35.54
C GLU A 132 36.05 27.29 35.36
#